data_AF-D5RRJ9-F1
#
_entry.id   AF-D5RRJ9-F1
#
_cell.length_a   1.000
_cell.length_b   1.000
_cell.length_c   1.000
_cell.angle_alpha   90.00
_cell.angle_beta   90.00
_cell.angle_gamma   90.00
#
_symmetry.space_group_name_H-M   'P 1'
#
loop_
_entity.id
_entity.type
_entity.pdbx_description
1 polymer ?
#
loop_
_entity_poly.entity_id
_entity_poly.type
_entity_poly.pdbx_seq_one_letter_code
_entity_poly.pdbx_strand_id
1 'polypeptide(L)'
;ALGLAGAAGLSRWCDRATAERPAGAPLFWTLGANQTGKAAISAWRDWLAPSLSTGAPLRFWPFEGGLHALLAPGRAVLAEVYPAEAMRHLGIRLSGSKRVREARRAAGPDLRLAMARLGVVASAGLALAVEEGFGADAVGEDRFDSVLGLLCLVAVLDGQRPDFVPADPWIQRWEGWVLGQTAMPAPN
;
A
#
# COMPACT_ATOMS: atom_id res chain seq x y z
N ALA A 1 25.13 -9.82 15.98
CA ALA A 1 24.51 -9.43 14.70
C ALA A 1 23.53 -10.53 14.27
N LEU A 2 22.44 -10.20 13.57
CA LEU A 2 21.32 -11.11 13.25
C LEU A 2 21.63 -12.21 12.20
N GLY A 3 22.91 -12.46 11.88
CA GLY A 3 23.29 -13.44 10.85
C GLY A 3 22.95 -13.05 9.41
N LEU A 4 22.59 -11.79 9.16
CA LEU A 4 22.24 -11.27 7.84
C LEU A 4 23.45 -10.61 7.17
N ALA A 5 23.56 -10.77 5.85
CA ALA A 5 24.65 -10.18 5.05
C ALA A 5 24.59 -8.64 4.96
N GLY A 6 23.44 -8.03 5.24
CA GLY A 6 23.26 -6.58 5.22
C GLY A 6 21.81 -6.16 5.52
N ALA A 7 21.55 -4.85 5.48
CA ALA A 7 20.24 -4.29 5.82
C ALA A 7 19.09 -4.79 4.92
N ALA A 8 19.37 -5.12 3.65
CA ALA A 8 18.40 -5.72 2.75
C ALA A 8 17.88 -7.09 3.24
N GLY A 9 18.64 -7.79 4.10
CA GLY A 9 18.20 -9.02 4.74
C GLY A 9 17.07 -8.82 5.76
N LEU A 10 16.78 -7.58 6.15
CA LEU A 10 15.65 -7.21 7.03
C LEU A 10 14.38 -6.86 6.24
N SER A 11 14.50 -6.70 4.92
CA SER A 11 13.39 -6.34 4.04
C SER A 11 12.74 -7.59 3.48
N ARG A 12 11.41 -7.64 3.51
CA ARG A 12 10.67 -8.61 2.69
C ARG A 12 11.01 -8.38 1.23
N TRP A 13 10.77 -9.37 0.39
CA TRP A 13 11.08 -9.26 -1.02
C TRP A 13 10.31 -8.09 -1.65
N CYS A 14 9.03 -7.91 -1.33
CA CYS A 14 8.25 -6.76 -1.79
C CYS A 14 8.80 -5.41 -1.31
N ASP A 15 9.49 -5.31 -0.18
CA ASP A 15 10.00 -4.03 0.36
C ASP A 15 11.30 -3.59 -0.32
N ARG A 16 11.99 -4.47 -1.05
CA ARG A 16 13.27 -4.15 -1.71
C ARG A 16 13.11 -3.14 -2.84
N ALA A 17 14.22 -2.52 -3.23
CA ALA A 17 14.26 -1.65 -4.38
C ALA A 17 13.97 -2.45 -5.66
N THR A 18 13.22 -1.83 -6.56
CA THR A 18 12.94 -2.37 -7.90
C THR A 18 13.60 -1.46 -8.93
N ALA A 19 13.54 -1.83 -10.22
CA ALA A 19 13.93 -0.91 -11.30
C ALA A 19 13.08 0.38 -11.33
N GLU A 20 11.96 0.36 -10.62
CA GLU A 20 10.88 1.33 -10.71
C GLU A 20 10.80 2.23 -9.46
N ARG A 21 11.25 1.76 -8.30
CA ARG A 21 11.21 2.55 -7.06
C ARG A 21 12.33 2.19 -6.09
N PRO A 22 12.69 3.11 -5.18
CA PRO A 22 13.58 2.78 -4.06
C PRO A 22 12.95 1.75 -3.11
N ALA A 23 13.80 1.18 -2.26
CA ALA A 23 13.37 0.28 -1.19
C ALA A 23 12.46 1.02 -0.19
N GLY A 24 11.43 0.32 0.28
CA GLY A 24 10.64 0.72 1.44
C GLY A 24 11.42 0.53 2.74
N ALA A 25 10.88 1.06 3.84
CA ALA A 25 11.44 0.78 5.16
C ALA A 25 11.06 -0.65 5.59
N PRO A 26 12.00 -1.42 6.16
CA PRO A 26 11.75 -2.80 6.56
C PRO A 26 10.65 -2.88 7.62
N LEU A 27 9.78 -3.88 7.49
CA LEU A 27 8.67 -4.12 8.41
C LEU A 27 9.14 -4.54 9.80
N PHE A 28 10.18 -5.36 9.86
CA PHE A 28 10.69 -5.93 11.11
C PHE A 28 11.75 -5.02 11.74
N TRP A 29 11.38 -4.51 12.91
CA TRP A 29 12.08 -3.46 13.64
C TRP A 29 13.34 -3.99 14.32
N THR A 30 14.51 -3.68 13.75
CA THR A 30 15.81 -3.90 14.42
C THR A 30 16.77 -2.71 14.35
N LEU A 31 16.44 -1.65 13.58
CA LEU A 31 17.34 -0.52 13.31
C LEU A 31 16.60 0.85 13.28
N GLY A 32 16.47 1.52 14.44
CA GLY A 32 16.24 2.96 14.51
C GLY A 32 14.81 3.48 14.21
N ALA A 33 14.72 4.80 13.95
CA ALA A 33 13.50 5.62 14.03
C ALA A 33 12.54 5.55 12.82
N ASN A 34 12.75 4.66 11.84
CA ASN A 34 11.82 4.49 10.72
C ASN A 34 10.60 3.68 11.16
N GLN A 35 9.41 4.28 11.04
CA GLN A 35 8.23 3.96 11.85
C GLN A 35 7.23 2.99 11.20
N THR A 36 7.50 2.44 10.00
CA THR A 36 6.53 1.60 9.27
C THR A 36 6.12 0.34 10.05
N GLY A 37 7.06 -0.26 10.79
CA GLY A 37 6.78 -1.42 11.64
C GLY A 37 5.79 -1.13 12.78
N LYS A 38 5.71 0.10 13.31
CA LYS A 38 4.81 0.41 14.44
C LYS A 38 3.34 0.38 14.03
N ALA A 39 3.00 0.97 12.88
CA ALA A 39 1.64 0.96 12.37
C ALA A 39 1.18 -0.48 12.07
N ALA A 40 2.05 -1.29 11.45
CA ALA A 40 1.75 -2.69 11.19
C ALA A 40 1.57 -3.50 12.49
N ILE A 41 2.47 -3.34 13.46
CA ILE A 41 2.35 -4.01 14.78
C ILE A 41 1.05 -3.61 15.48
N SER A 42 0.70 -2.33 15.50
CA SER A 42 -0.57 -1.87 16.07
C SER A 42 -1.77 -2.47 15.33
N ALA A 43 -1.77 -2.47 13.99
CA ALA A 43 -2.84 -3.11 13.23
C ALA A 43 -2.97 -4.59 13.57
N TRP A 44 -1.86 -5.33 13.67
CA TRP A 44 -1.89 -6.76 13.99
C TRP A 44 -2.33 -7.03 15.42
N ARG A 45 -1.72 -6.37 16.40
CA ARG A 45 -1.93 -6.61 17.83
C ARG A 45 -3.29 -6.08 18.30
N ASP A 46 -3.66 -4.88 17.86
CA ASP A 46 -4.78 -4.15 18.44
C ASP A 46 -6.07 -4.31 17.62
N TRP A 47 -5.98 -4.74 16.34
CA TRP A 47 -7.14 -4.91 15.47
C TRP A 47 -7.30 -6.32 14.89
N LEU A 48 -6.31 -6.83 14.15
CA LEU A 48 -6.48 -8.08 13.42
C LEU A 48 -6.52 -9.31 14.34
N ALA A 49 -5.55 -9.46 15.23
CA ALA A 49 -5.51 -10.63 16.12
C ALA A 49 -6.77 -10.71 17.03
N PRO A 50 -7.26 -9.62 17.65
CA PRO A 50 -8.52 -9.64 18.40
C PRO A 50 -9.76 -9.92 17.52
N SER A 51 -9.80 -9.41 16.29
CA SER A 51 -10.91 -9.69 15.37
C SER A 51 -10.92 -11.17 14.97
N LEU A 52 -9.75 -11.76 14.72
CA LEU A 52 -9.64 -13.19 14.38
C LEU A 52 -9.99 -14.08 15.56
N SER A 53 -9.59 -13.73 16.78
CA SER A 53 -9.92 -14.52 17.98
C SER A 53 -11.42 -14.55 18.29
N THR A 54 -12.17 -13.56 17.78
CA THR A 54 -13.64 -13.49 17.89
C THR A 54 -14.36 -14.01 16.65
N GLY A 55 -13.65 -14.59 15.69
CA GLY A 55 -14.22 -15.22 14.50
C GLY A 55 -14.70 -14.23 13.42
N ALA A 56 -14.11 -13.03 13.36
CA ALA A 56 -14.43 -12.06 12.30
C ALA A 56 -14.24 -12.70 10.91
N PRO A 57 -15.17 -12.46 9.96
CA PRO A 57 -15.15 -13.07 8.63
C PRO A 57 -14.12 -12.39 7.71
N LEU A 58 -12.85 -12.47 8.07
CA LEU A 58 -11.73 -11.88 7.34
C LEU A 58 -11.01 -12.94 6.50
N ARG A 59 -10.52 -12.52 5.33
CA ARG A 59 -9.63 -13.30 4.46
C ARG A 59 -8.39 -12.48 4.16
N PHE A 60 -7.25 -13.14 3.95
CA PHE A 60 -5.96 -12.49 3.76
C PHE A 60 -5.39 -12.81 2.39
N TRP A 61 -5.32 -11.78 1.54
CA TRP A 61 -4.50 -11.81 0.34
C TRP A 61 -3.05 -11.45 0.70
N PRO A 62 -2.03 -12.12 0.12
CA PRO A 62 -2.10 -13.19 -0.89
C PRO A 62 -2.11 -14.61 -0.30
N PHE A 63 -2.11 -14.75 1.03
CA PHE A 63 -1.89 -16.03 1.73
C PHE A 63 -2.98 -17.08 1.45
N GLU A 64 -4.20 -16.64 1.20
CA GLU A 64 -5.35 -17.52 1.00
C GLU A 64 -5.79 -17.66 -0.46
N GLY A 65 -5.02 -17.10 -1.40
CA GLY A 65 -5.28 -17.16 -2.84
C GLY A 65 -5.40 -15.80 -3.52
N GLY A 66 -5.84 -15.80 -4.78
CA GLY A 66 -6.04 -14.59 -5.58
C GLY A 66 -7.20 -13.73 -5.06
N LEU A 67 -7.10 -12.41 -5.23
CA LEU A 67 -7.98 -11.41 -4.62
C LEU A 67 -9.45 -11.66 -4.95
N HIS A 68 -9.79 -11.81 -6.22
CA HIS A 68 -11.18 -12.03 -6.64
C HIS A 68 -11.78 -13.32 -6.10
N ALA A 69 -10.97 -14.38 -5.95
CA ALA A 69 -11.44 -15.65 -5.40
C ALA A 69 -11.77 -15.58 -3.90
N LEU A 70 -11.22 -14.59 -3.20
CA LEU A 70 -11.46 -14.37 -1.76
C LEU A 70 -12.73 -13.53 -1.48
N LEU A 71 -13.23 -12.79 -2.48
CA LEU A 71 -14.39 -11.91 -2.32
C LEU A 71 -15.68 -12.73 -2.26
N ALA A 72 -16.46 -12.52 -1.19
CA ALA A 72 -17.79 -13.10 -1.05
C ALA A 72 -18.65 -12.21 -0.13
N PRO A 73 -20.00 -12.23 -0.27
CA PRO A 73 -20.89 -11.51 0.63
C PRO A 73 -20.63 -11.85 2.10
N GLY A 74 -20.63 -10.83 2.96
CA GLY A 74 -20.41 -10.98 4.40
C GLY A 74 -18.95 -11.27 4.81
N ARG A 75 -18.00 -11.22 3.88
CA ARG A 75 -16.56 -11.35 4.15
C ARG A 75 -15.81 -10.09 3.74
N ALA A 76 -14.78 -9.74 4.50
CA ALA A 76 -13.83 -8.71 4.11
C ALA A 76 -12.49 -9.35 3.74
N VAL A 77 -11.88 -8.88 2.66
CA VAL A 77 -10.55 -9.31 2.23
C VAL A 77 -9.55 -8.22 2.57
N LEU A 78 -8.48 -8.59 3.27
CA LEU A 78 -7.38 -7.71 3.61
C LEU A 78 -6.24 -7.95 2.63
N ALA A 79 -5.76 -6.86 2.05
CA ALA A 79 -4.62 -6.82 1.17
C ALA A 79 -3.76 -5.61 1.55
N GLU A 80 -2.43 -5.78 1.52
CA GLU A 80 -1.50 -4.69 1.78
C GLU A 80 -1.40 -3.78 0.56
N VAL A 81 -1.48 -2.47 0.77
CA VAL A 81 -1.22 -1.45 -0.26
C VAL A 81 -0.06 -0.57 0.18
N TYR A 82 0.74 -0.12 -0.78
CA TYR A 82 1.88 0.76 -0.52
C TYR A 82 1.73 2.06 -1.32
N PRO A 83 1.66 3.25 -0.69
CA PRO A 83 1.42 4.51 -1.41
C PRO A 83 2.45 4.81 -2.49
N ALA A 84 3.71 4.39 -2.32
CA ALA A 84 4.72 4.58 -3.36
C ALA A 84 4.43 3.72 -4.61
N GLU A 85 3.97 2.47 -4.44
CA GLU A 85 3.49 1.65 -5.56
C GLU A 85 2.21 2.26 -6.17
N ALA A 86 1.27 2.66 -5.33
CA ALA A 86 0.01 3.27 -5.77
C ALA A 86 0.24 4.52 -6.64
N MET A 87 1.11 5.45 -6.24
CA MET A 87 1.45 6.62 -7.05
C MET A 87 1.92 6.22 -8.46
N ARG A 88 2.76 5.19 -8.55
CA ARG A 88 3.27 4.71 -9.83
C ARG A 88 2.17 4.10 -10.69
N HIS A 89 1.34 3.23 -10.10
CA HIS A 89 0.23 2.58 -10.80
C HIS A 89 -0.76 3.61 -11.35
N LEU A 90 -0.98 4.68 -10.60
CA LEU A 90 -1.92 5.75 -10.94
C LEU A 90 -1.32 6.78 -11.89
N GLY A 91 0.01 6.79 -12.07
CA GLY A 91 0.74 7.76 -12.90
C GLY A 91 0.94 9.12 -12.22
N ILE A 92 0.85 9.17 -10.89
CA ILE A 92 0.94 10.40 -10.10
C ILE A 92 2.41 10.69 -9.78
N ARG A 93 2.86 11.90 -10.06
CA ARG A 93 4.22 12.36 -9.74
C ARG A 93 4.15 13.53 -8.76
N LEU A 94 5.00 13.49 -7.74
CA LEU A 94 5.11 14.59 -6.78
C LEU A 94 6.28 15.51 -7.14
N SER A 95 6.00 16.81 -7.15
CA SER A 95 7.02 17.85 -7.16
C SER A 95 7.56 18.05 -5.73
N GLY A 96 8.41 17.14 -5.27
CA GLY A 96 9.03 17.18 -3.94
C GLY A 96 8.40 16.24 -2.91
N SER A 97 8.50 16.59 -1.62
CA SER A 97 8.08 15.72 -0.52
C SER A 97 6.56 15.74 -0.32
N LYS A 98 5.94 14.56 -0.21
CA LYS A 98 4.52 14.44 0.15
C LYS A 98 4.16 15.01 1.51
N ARG A 99 5.13 15.32 2.37
CA ARG A 99 4.91 16.06 3.63
C ARG A 99 4.49 17.50 3.39
N VAL A 100 4.88 18.08 2.25
CA VAL A 100 4.56 19.45 1.88
C VAL A 100 3.16 19.49 1.26
N ARG A 101 2.27 20.27 1.85
CA ARG A 101 0.89 20.47 1.35
C ARG A 101 0.85 20.88 -0.12
N GLU A 102 1.73 21.80 -0.53
CA GLU A 102 1.75 22.28 -1.91
C GLU A 102 2.12 21.17 -2.91
N ALA A 103 3.00 20.23 -2.54
CA ALA A 103 3.31 19.08 -3.40
C ALA A 103 2.09 18.15 -3.55
N ARG A 104 1.31 17.94 -2.48
CA ARG A 104 0.06 17.17 -2.55
C ARG A 104 -1.01 17.89 -3.38
N ARG A 105 -1.11 19.22 -3.24
CA ARG A 105 -2.01 20.06 -4.03
C ARG A 105 -1.68 20.03 -5.51
N ALA A 106 -0.40 20.10 -5.86
CA ALA A 106 0.09 20.03 -7.23
C ALA A 106 -0.21 18.67 -7.90
N ALA A 107 -0.36 17.59 -7.12
CA ALA A 107 -0.80 16.28 -7.62
C ALA A 107 -2.31 16.19 -7.93
N GLY A 108 -3.10 17.22 -7.59
CA GLY A 108 -4.56 17.23 -7.73
C GLY A 108 -5.06 16.94 -9.16
N PRO A 109 -4.48 17.54 -10.23
CA PRO A 109 -4.83 17.20 -11.60
C PRO A 109 -4.62 15.71 -11.94
N ASP A 110 -3.48 15.13 -11.55
CA ASP A 110 -3.17 13.71 -11.80
C ASP A 110 -4.12 12.79 -11.03
N LEU A 111 -4.46 13.15 -9.78
CA LEU A 111 -5.46 12.43 -8.98
C LEU A 111 -6.83 12.43 -9.65
N ARG A 112 -7.29 13.58 -10.16
CA ARG A 112 -8.57 13.67 -10.88
C ARG A 112 -8.56 12.85 -12.17
N LEU A 113 -7.45 12.86 -12.91
CA LEU A 113 -7.29 12.03 -14.10
C LEU A 113 -7.32 10.54 -13.76
N ALA A 114 -6.64 10.13 -12.68
CA ALA A 114 -6.66 8.76 -12.20
C ALA A 114 -8.07 8.33 -11.76
N MET A 115 -8.80 9.17 -11.01
CA MET A 115 -10.19 8.92 -10.64
C MET A 115 -11.09 8.76 -11.87
N ALA A 116 -10.97 9.65 -12.85
CA ALA A 116 -11.76 9.57 -14.09
C ALA A 116 -11.48 8.28 -14.87
N ARG A 117 -10.20 7.87 -15.01
CA ARG A 117 -9.81 6.61 -15.65
C ARG A 117 -10.36 5.37 -14.94
N LEU A 118 -10.50 5.46 -13.61
CA LEU A 118 -11.05 4.39 -12.77
C LEU A 118 -12.58 4.49 -12.59
N GLY A 119 -13.24 5.46 -13.22
CA GLY A 119 -14.69 5.67 -13.02
C GLY A 119 -15.07 6.07 -11.58
N VAL A 120 -14.12 6.55 -10.78
CA VAL A 120 -14.34 6.95 -9.38
C VAL A 120 -14.92 8.36 -9.33
N VAL A 121 -16.11 8.49 -8.76
CA VAL A 121 -16.75 9.79 -8.53
C VAL A 121 -16.43 10.28 -7.12
N ALA A 122 -15.67 11.37 -7.03
CA ALA A 122 -15.35 11.99 -5.75
C ALA A 122 -16.59 12.64 -5.13
N SER A 123 -16.78 12.45 -3.82
CA SER A 123 -17.69 13.29 -3.05
C SER A 123 -17.18 14.73 -3.00
N ALA A 124 -18.06 15.69 -2.67
CA ALA A 124 -17.68 17.10 -2.54
C ALA A 124 -16.50 17.29 -1.56
N GLY A 125 -16.49 16.54 -0.44
CA GLY A 125 -15.41 16.59 0.54
C GLY A 125 -14.07 16.06 -0.01
N LEU A 126 -14.09 14.97 -0.77
CA LEU A 126 -12.88 14.45 -1.40
C LEU A 126 -12.38 15.40 -2.51
N ALA A 127 -13.28 15.96 -3.31
CA ALA A 127 -12.92 16.94 -4.34
C ALA A 127 -12.21 18.15 -3.71
N LEU A 128 -12.77 18.71 -2.62
CA LEU A 128 -12.13 19.80 -1.89
C LEU A 128 -10.77 19.40 -1.31
N ALA A 129 -10.67 18.21 -0.71
CA ALA A 129 -9.39 17.71 -0.18
C ALA A 129 -8.32 17.59 -1.27
N VAL A 130 -8.68 17.15 -2.49
CA VAL A 130 -7.78 17.09 -3.64
C VAL A 130 -7.34 18.50 -4.07
N GLU A 131 -8.25 19.48 -4.10
CA GLU A 131 -7.96 20.87 -4.45
C GLU A 131 -7.10 21.60 -3.42
N GLU A 132 -7.23 21.24 -2.15
CA GLU A 132 -6.53 21.87 -1.03
C GLU A 132 -5.28 21.11 -0.59
N GLY A 133 -4.97 19.96 -1.17
CA GLY A 133 -3.80 19.16 -0.81
C GLY A 133 -3.91 18.47 0.55
N PHE A 134 -5.11 18.02 0.93
CA PHE A 134 -5.40 17.14 2.08
C PHE A 134 -5.12 17.75 3.47
N GLY A 135 -5.15 19.08 3.56
CA GLY A 135 -4.91 19.83 4.79
C GLY A 135 -3.42 20.12 5.04
N ALA A 136 -3.15 21.01 6.00
CA ALA A 136 -1.80 21.42 6.39
C ALA A 136 -1.31 20.77 7.70
N ASP A 137 -2.15 19.96 8.35
CA ASP A 137 -1.84 19.30 9.60
C ASP A 137 -0.89 18.10 9.42
N ALA A 138 -0.43 17.54 10.54
CA ALA A 138 0.55 16.45 10.55
C ALA A 138 0.04 15.16 9.88
N VAL A 139 -1.28 14.97 9.78
CA VAL A 139 -1.90 13.77 9.21
C VAL A 139 -2.34 13.96 7.75
N GLY A 140 -2.10 15.13 7.15
CA GLY A 140 -2.46 15.40 5.75
C GLY A 140 -1.74 14.49 4.76
N GLU A 141 -0.52 14.04 5.08
CA GLU A 141 0.19 13.01 4.31
C GLU A 141 -0.57 11.67 4.34
N ASP A 142 -1.01 11.23 5.52
CA ASP A 142 -1.72 9.96 5.70
C ASP A 142 -3.07 9.94 4.96
N ARG A 143 -3.78 11.08 4.93
CA ARG A 143 -5.03 11.22 4.16
C ARG A 143 -4.78 11.07 2.66
N PHE A 144 -3.71 11.67 2.15
CA PHE A 144 -3.30 11.54 0.75
C PHE A 144 -2.91 10.09 0.42
N ASP A 145 -2.08 9.47 1.24
CA ASP A 145 -1.66 8.07 1.11
C ASP A 145 -2.87 7.10 1.12
N SER A 146 -3.87 7.38 1.97
CA SER A 146 -5.10 6.57 2.05
C SER A 146 -5.90 6.60 0.75
N VAL A 147 -6.00 7.78 0.10
CA VAL A 147 -6.68 7.92 -1.19
C VAL A 147 -5.90 7.20 -2.29
N LEU A 148 -4.58 7.31 -2.30
CA LEU A 148 -3.75 6.56 -3.25
C LEU A 148 -3.94 5.04 -3.10
N GLY A 149 -3.93 4.54 -1.86
CA GLY A 149 -4.18 3.14 -1.55
C GLY A 149 -5.55 2.67 -2.03
N LEU A 150 -6.60 3.47 -1.79
CA LEU A 150 -7.95 3.18 -2.26
C LEU A 150 -8.03 3.12 -3.80
N LEU A 151 -7.47 4.11 -4.50
CA LEU A 151 -7.49 4.12 -5.97
C LEU A 151 -6.67 2.96 -6.56
N CYS A 152 -5.58 2.56 -5.91
CA CYS A 152 -4.83 1.37 -6.29
C CYS A 152 -5.65 0.08 -6.11
N LEU A 153 -6.39 -0.05 -5.00
CA LEU A 153 -7.30 -1.17 -4.78
C LEU A 153 -8.37 -1.24 -5.87
N VAL A 154 -9.01 -0.11 -6.20
CA VAL A 154 -10.01 -0.05 -7.29
C VAL A 154 -9.42 -0.48 -8.62
N ALA A 155 -8.22 0.01 -8.97
CA ALA A 155 -7.55 -0.37 -10.22
C ALA A 155 -7.32 -1.89 -10.33
N VAL A 156 -7.03 -2.56 -9.21
CA VAL A 156 -6.84 -4.00 -9.18
C VAL A 156 -8.17 -4.75 -9.26
N LEU A 157 -9.19 -4.31 -8.50
CA LEU A 157 -10.53 -4.91 -8.54
C LEU A 157 -11.21 -4.78 -9.90
N ASP A 158 -10.95 -3.71 -10.64
CA ASP A 158 -11.47 -3.50 -11.99
C ASP A 158 -10.63 -4.20 -13.07
N GLY A 159 -9.58 -4.93 -12.69
CA GLY A 159 -8.69 -5.64 -13.62
C GLY A 159 -7.78 -4.74 -14.45
N GLN A 160 -7.72 -3.43 -14.18
CA GLN A 160 -6.77 -2.52 -14.83
C GLN A 160 -5.32 -2.79 -14.37
N ARG A 161 -5.16 -3.49 -13.24
CA ARG A 161 -3.88 -3.90 -12.67
C ARG A 161 -4.01 -5.33 -12.11
N PRO A 162 -3.03 -6.22 -12.30
CA PRO A 162 -3.12 -7.57 -11.74
C PRO A 162 -2.86 -7.57 -10.23
N ASP A 163 -3.49 -8.50 -9.51
CA ASP A 163 -3.18 -8.88 -8.14
C ASP A 163 -2.00 -9.88 -8.09
N PHE A 164 -0.97 -9.63 -8.90
CA PHE A 164 0.17 -10.51 -9.09
C PHE A 164 0.85 -10.87 -7.76
N VAL A 165 1.21 -12.15 -7.62
CA VAL A 165 2.01 -12.67 -6.52
C VAL A 165 3.10 -13.56 -7.12
N PRO A 166 4.39 -13.34 -6.80
CA PRO A 166 5.44 -14.25 -7.21
C PRO A 166 5.19 -15.67 -6.72
N ALA A 167 5.52 -16.67 -7.56
CA ALA A 167 5.41 -18.08 -7.23
C ALA A 167 6.55 -18.52 -6.30
N ASP A 168 6.56 -17.99 -5.08
CA ASP A 168 7.55 -18.29 -4.04
C ASP A 168 6.86 -18.72 -2.74
N PRO A 169 7.17 -19.90 -2.18
CA PRO A 169 6.55 -20.38 -0.94
C PRO A 169 6.77 -19.47 0.28
N TRP A 170 7.89 -18.74 0.34
CA TRP A 170 8.15 -17.79 1.42
C TRP A 170 7.21 -16.59 1.35
N ILE A 171 6.97 -16.07 0.13
CA ILE A 171 5.98 -15.01 -0.10
C ILE A 171 4.58 -15.48 0.27
N GLN A 172 4.17 -16.65 -0.22
CA GLN A 172 2.80 -17.14 -0.06
C GLN A 172 2.48 -17.60 1.37
N ARG A 173 3.51 -17.91 2.18
CA ARG A 173 3.31 -18.41 3.55
C ARG A 173 3.56 -17.38 4.63
N TRP A 174 4.43 -16.41 4.38
CA TRP A 174 4.94 -15.57 5.47
C TRP A 174 5.18 -14.11 5.12
N GLU A 175 5.82 -13.79 3.99
CA GLU A 175 6.16 -12.39 3.70
C GLU A 175 4.95 -11.58 3.23
N GLY A 176 4.09 -12.20 2.42
CA GLY A 176 3.03 -11.52 1.69
C GLY A 176 3.58 -10.71 0.51
N TRP A 177 2.71 -9.91 -0.09
CA TRP A 177 3.03 -9.07 -1.23
C TRP A 177 2.25 -7.75 -1.15
N VAL A 178 2.65 -6.76 -1.94
CA VAL A 178 1.93 -5.48 -2.06
C VAL A 178 0.96 -5.58 -3.22
N LEU A 179 -0.31 -5.24 -2.98
CA LEU A 179 -1.36 -5.33 -3.99
C LEU A 179 -1.08 -4.43 -5.18
N GLY A 180 -1.15 -5.00 -6.37
CA GLY A 180 -0.83 -4.34 -7.63
C GLY A 180 0.66 -4.28 -7.96
N GLN A 181 1.58 -4.61 -7.05
CA GLN A 181 3.00 -4.60 -7.37
C GLN A 181 3.34 -5.73 -8.35
N THR A 182 3.91 -5.39 -9.50
CA THR A 182 4.38 -6.35 -10.52
C THR A 182 5.90 -6.31 -10.70
N ALA A 183 6.54 -5.21 -10.31
CA ALA A 183 7.98 -5.06 -10.44
C ALA A 183 8.68 -5.95 -9.42
N MET A 184 9.55 -6.82 -9.93
CA MET A 184 10.43 -7.64 -9.10
C MET A 184 11.60 -6.80 -8.57
N PRO A 185 12.15 -7.14 -7.40
CA PRO A 185 13.35 -6.50 -6.88
C PRO A 185 14.52 -6.65 -7.84
N ALA A 186 15.31 -5.59 -7.95
CA ALA A 186 16.50 -5.62 -8.77
C ALA A 186 17.44 -6.73 -8.29
N PRO A 187 18.10 -7.48 -9.19
CA PRO A 187 19.14 -8.41 -8.79
C PRO A 187 20.24 -7.64 -8.05
N ASN A 188 20.71 -8.21 -6.95
CA ASN A 188 21.86 -7.69 -6.21
C ASN A 188 23.15 -7.85 -7.01
#